data_AF-A0A432RCQ6-F1
#
_entry.id   AF-A0A432RCQ6-F1
#
_cell.length_a   1.000
_cell.length_b   1.000
_cell.length_c   1.000
_cell.angle_alpha   90.00
_cell.angle_beta   90.00
_cell.angle_gamma   90.00
#
_symmetry.space_group_name_H-M   'P 1'
#
loop_
_entity.id
_entity.type
_entity.pdbx_description
1 polymer ?
#
loop_
_entity_poly.entity_id
_entity_poly.type
_entity_poly.pdbx_seq_one_letter_code
_entity_poly.pdbx_strand_id
1 'polypeptide(L)'
;MTVQTVKILSELVNTPVEKLLAQMKDAGLPHSSADQEVSDVEKQILLNYLKRQHGESTEGEGEQRITLQRRTKSTLSSGAGSKTVNVAVKKKRTYVKRTDADDELKRQQEMLAEQRAAEEQARIEAEKAREEAAKLEAEQAAKAKAEAEEKARKEAERLKQEREAAERAAQQTEPNDSDMGADKLVDNSKETKTNRKVSPAAGEGKSNSPA
;
A
#
# COMPACT_ATOMS: atom_id res chain seq x y z
N MET A 1 13.42 55.70 -29.16
CA MET A 1 11.96 55.59 -29.39
C MET A 1 11.76 54.90 -30.72
N THR A 2 11.01 53.80 -30.75
CA THR A 2 10.71 53.08 -31.99
C THR A 2 9.27 53.35 -32.41
N VAL A 3 9.11 54.06 -33.52
CA VAL A 3 7.80 54.35 -34.11
C VAL A 3 7.49 53.25 -35.12
N GLN A 4 6.32 52.60 -35.00
CA GLN A 4 5.87 51.55 -35.92
C GLN A 4 4.43 51.81 -36.33
N THR A 5 4.07 51.49 -37.57
CA THR A 5 2.68 51.62 -38.01
C THR A 5 1.81 50.49 -37.48
N VAL A 6 0.50 50.73 -37.34
CA VAL A 6 -0.47 49.71 -36.88
C VAL A 6 -0.42 48.45 -37.76
N LYS A 7 -0.23 48.60 -39.08
CA LYS A 7 -0.08 47.49 -40.01
C LYS A 7 1.11 46.59 -39.66
N ILE A 8 2.29 47.17 -39.46
CA ILE A 8 3.51 46.43 -39.11
C ILE A 8 3.36 45.75 -37.74
N LEU A 9 2.76 46.45 -36.77
CA LEU A 9 2.49 45.88 -35.47
C LEU A 9 1.55 44.67 -35.58
N SER A 10 0.49 44.77 -36.36
CA SER A 10 -0.48 43.68 -36.54
C SER A 10 0.14 42.40 -37.11
N GLU A 11 1.08 42.55 -38.05
CA GLU A 11 1.85 41.45 -38.62
C GLU A 11 2.79 40.83 -37.56
N LEU A 12 3.46 41.67 -36.76
CA LEU A 12 4.33 41.21 -35.69
C LEU A 12 3.58 40.40 -34.61
N VAL A 13 2.40 40.85 -34.19
CA VAL A 13 1.57 40.15 -33.20
C VAL A 13 0.64 39.11 -33.83
N ASN A 14 0.74 38.86 -35.14
CA ASN A 14 -0.10 37.92 -35.90
C ASN A 14 -1.61 38.10 -35.63
N THR A 15 -2.05 39.36 -35.50
CA THR A 15 -3.45 39.71 -35.22
C THR A 15 -4.01 40.50 -36.39
N PRO A 16 -5.21 40.20 -36.90
CA PRO A 16 -5.82 41.00 -37.97
C PRO A 16 -5.88 42.49 -37.61
N VAL A 17 -5.56 43.37 -38.57
CA VAL A 17 -5.52 44.84 -38.39
C VAL A 17 -6.81 45.36 -37.75
N GLU A 18 -7.97 44.86 -38.20
CA GLU A 18 -9.28 45.27 -37.68
C GLU A 18 -9.43 44.98 -36.18
N LYS A 19 -8.95 43.82 -35.73
CA LYS A 19 -8.99 43.45 -34.32
C LYS A 19 -8.02 44.28 -33.49
N LEU A 20 -6.82 44.54 -34.02
CA LEU A 20 -5.85 45.39 -33.35
C LEU A 20 -6.39 46.80 -33.17
N LEU A 21 -7.01 47.38 -34.21
CA LEU A 21 -7.65 48.71 -34.12
C LEU A 21 -8.80 48.73 -33.11
N ALA A 22 -9.60 47.66 -33.02
CA ALA A 22 -10.65 47.56 -31.99
C ALA A 22 -10.05 47.56 -30.58
N GLN A 23 -9.00 46.76 -30.33
CA GLN A 23 -8.31 46.70 -29.04
C GLN A 23 -7.64 48.04 -28.68
N MET A 24 -7.07 48.74 -29.66
CA MET A 24 -6.49 50.07 -29.45
C MET A 24 -7.56 51.10 -29.06
N LYS A 25 -8.73 51.07 -29.70
CA LYS A 25 -9.87 51.91 -29.32
C LYS A 25 -10.39 51.59 -27.92
N ASP A 26 -10.51 50.32 -27.59
CA ASP A 26 -10.95 49.88 -26.26
C ASP A 26 -9.94 50.24 -25.16
N ALA A 27 -8.65 50.27 -25.51
CA ALA A 27 -7.56 50.76 -24.65
C ALA A 27 -7.50 52.30 -24.57
N GLY A 28 -8.37 53.03 -25.28
CA GLY A 28 -8.48 54.48 -25.24
C GLY A 28 -7.51 55.23 -26.16
N LEU A 29 -6.90 54.55 -27.13
CA LEU A 29 -6.02 55.20 -28.11
C LEU A 29 -6.81 55.76 -29.29
N PRO A 30 -6.39 56.92 -29.87
CA PRO A 30 -7.12 57.59 -30.95
C PRO A 30 -6.94 56.93 -32.33
N HIS A 31 -6.28 55.77 -32.43
CA HIS A 31 -5.96 55.19 -33.73
C HIS A 31 -7.17 54.62 -34.46
N SER A 32 -7.29 54.92 -35.76
CA SER A 32 -8.45 54.56 -36.58
C SER A 32 -8.09 53.96 -37.95
N SER A 33 -6.81 53.94 -38.34
CA SER A 33 -6.37 53.46 -39.65
C SER A 33 -5.05 52.68 -39.57
N ALA A 34 -4.82 51.79 -40.53
CA ALA A 34 -3.68 50.87 -40.55
C ALA A 34 -2.31 51.59 -40.71
N ASP A 35 -2.31 52.74 -41.37
CA ASP A 35 -1.09 53.49 -41.69
C ASP A 35 -0.67 54.46 -40.58
N GLN A 36 -1.45 54.55 -39.49
CA GLN A 36 -1.12 55.44 -38.39
C GLN A 36 0.06 54.90 -37.58
N GLU A 37 0.91 55.81 -37.15
CA GLU A 37 2.10 55.53 -36.34
C GLU A 37 1.73 55.33 -34.88
N VAL A 38 2.41 54.39 -34.23
CA VAL A 38 2.23 54.02 -32.82
C VAL A 38 3.56 54.17 -32.10
N SER A 39 3.55 54.95 -31.03
CA SER A 39 4.69 55.21 -30.15
C SER A 39 4.93 54.09 -29.12
N ASP A 40 6.10 54.10 -28.49
CA ASP A 40 6.44 53.14 -27.42
C ASP A 40 5.49 53.23 -26.22
N VAL A 41 5.02 54.43 -25.87
CA VAL A 41 4.08 54.67 -24.76
C VAL A 41 2.72 54.05 -25.08
N GLU A 42 2.23 54.26 -26.30
CA GLU A 42 0.95 53.72 -26.77
C GLU A 42 0.96 52.18 -26.82
N LYS A 43 2.08 51.59 -27.23
CA LYS A 43 2.28 50.13 -27.15
C LYS A 43 2.19 49.62 -25.71
N GLN A 44 2.77 50.32 -24.74
CA GLN A 44 2.68 49.94 -23.32
C GLN A 44 1.23 50.04 -22.80
N ILE A 45 0.47 51.06 -23.19
CA ILE A 45 -0.94 51.21 -22.81
C ILE A 45 -1.76 50.04 -23.37
N LEU A 46 -1.58 49.70 -24.65
CA LEU A 46 -2.21 48.54 -25.28
C LEU A 46 -1.85 47.24 -24.56
N LEU A 47 -0.56 47.01 -24.27
CA LEU A 47 -0.11 45.81 -23.56
C LEU A 47 -0.74 45.71 -22.17
N ASN A 48 -0.80 46.81 -21.41
CA ASN A 48 -1.45 46.83 -20.10
C ASN A 48 -2.94 46.49 -20.23
N TYR A 49 -3.65 47.04 -21.21
CA TYR A 49 -5.05 46.68 -21.46
C TYR A 49 -5.24 45.19 -21.78
N LEU A 50 -4.40 44.64 -22.65
CA LEU A 50 -4.45 43.23 -23.03
C LEU A 50 -4.15 42.32 -21.83
N LYS A 51 -3.15 42.66 -21.01
CA LYS A 51 -2.86 41.96 -19.75
C LYS A 51 -4.07 41.97 -18.83
N ARG A 52 -4.77 43.10 -18.73
CA ARG A 52 -5.99 43.21 -17.91
C ARG A 52 -7.14 42.35 -18.45
N GLN A 53 -7.34 42.33 -19.77
CA GLN A 53 -8.34 41.48 -20.43
C GLN A 53 -8.06 39.99 -20.29
N HIS A 54 -6.79 39.58 -20.42
CA HIS A 54 -6.38 38.19 -20.22
C HIS A 54 -6.24 37.81 -18.74
N GLY A 55 -6.48 38.77 -17.84
CA GLY A 55 -6.47 38.55 -16.41
C GLY A 55 -5.07 38.36 -15.81
N GLU A 56 -4.03 38.84 -16.48
CA GLU A 56 -2.67 39.00 -15.96
C GLU A 56 -2.53 40.31 -15.15
N SER A 57 -3.63 40.99 -14.82
CA SER A 57 -3.60 42.10 -13.87
C SER A 57 -3.07 41.63 -12.53
N THR A 58 -2.06 42.35 -12.04
CA THR A 58 -1.58 42.36 -10.67
C THR A 58 -2.75 42.24 -9.69
N GLU A 59 -2.73 41.17 -8.91
CA GLU A 59 -3.34 41.01 -7.60
C GLU A 59 -4.48 41.97 -7.24
N GLY A 60 -5.71 41.59 -7.58
CA GLY A 60 -6.89 42.04 -6.85
C GLY A 60 -7.63 43.22 -7.46
N GLU A 61 -8.69 42.93 -8.22
CA GLU A 61 -9.97 43.63 -8.09
C GLU A 61 -10.99 42.91 -8.98
N GLY A 62 -12.03 42.35 -8.36
CA GLY A 62 -13.06 41.56 -9.03
C GLY A 62 -13.04 40.13 -8.55
N GLU A 63 -14.11 39.73 -7.86
CA GLU A 63 -14.28 38.43 -7.23
C GLU A 63 -13.87 37.29 -8.18
N GLN A 64 -12.70 36.71 -7.92
CA GLN A 64 -12.08 35.64 -8.72
C GLN A 64 -12.83 34.30 -8.59
N ARG A 65 -14.11 34.33 -8.19
CA ARG A 65 -14.92 33.18 -7.83
C ARG A 65 -16.01 33.00 -8.87
N ILE A 66 -15.83 32.05 -9.79
CA ILE A 66 -16.89 31.62 -10.69
C ILE A 66 -17.56 30.36 -10.15
N THR A 67 -18.87 30.40 -9.99
CA THR A 67 -19.62 29.23 -9.55
C THR A 67 -20.22 28.50 -10.75
N LEU A 68 -19.66 27.34 -11.09
CA LEU A 68 -20.21 26.46 -12.10
C LEU A 68 -21.37 25.63 -11.53
N GLN A 69 -22.54 25.73 -12.15
CA GLN A 69 -23.70 24.91 -11.84
C GLN A 69 -23.85 23.82 -12.91
N ARG A 70 -23.57 22.55 -12.57
CA ARG A 70 -23.82 21.43 -13.50
C ARG A 70 -25.06 20.67 -13.07
N ARG A 71 -25.94 20.38 -14.03
CA ARG A 71 -27.11 19.51 -13.83
C ARG A 71 -26.77 18.13 -14.39
N THR A 72 -26.87 17.11 -13.57
CA THR A 72 -26.73 15.71 -13.98
C THR A 72 -28.08 15.04 -13.81
N LYS A 73 -28.63 14.51 -14.91
CA LYS A 73 -29.88 13.75 -14.88
C LYS A 73 -29.53 12.26 -14.79
N SER A 74 -30.20 11.53 -13.90
CA SER A 74 -30.11 10.09 -13.73
C SER A 74 -31.52 9.53 -13.74
N THR A 75 -31.77 8.51 -14.53
CA THR A 75 -33.02 7.74 -14.51
C THR A 75 -32.91 6.64 -13.47
N LEU A 76 -33.78 6.67 -12.46
CA LEU A 76 -33.94 5.57 -11.52
C LEU A 76 -35.14 4.74 -11.95
N SER A 77 -34.92 3.45 -12.14
CA SER A 77 -35.98 2.46 -12.32
C SER A 77 -36.33 1.88 -10.95
N SER A 78 -37.60 1.97 -10.55
CA SER A 78 -38.06 1.37 -9.30
C SER A 78 -38.11 -0.15 -9.45
N GLY A 79 -37.32 -0.90 -8.67
CA GLY A 79 -37.18 -2.36 -8.78
C GLY A 79 -38.46 -3.20 -8.58
N ALA A 80 -39.61 -2.59 -8.31
CA ALA A 80 -40.90 -3.25 -8.13
C ALA A 80 -42.02 -2.73 -9.05
N GLY A 81 -41.70 -1.95 -10.09
CA GLY A 81 -42.71 -1.47 -11.03
C GLY A 81 -42.13 -0.75 -12.26
N SER A 82 -42.90 -0.71 -13.35
CA SER A 82 -42.51 -0.18 -14.66
C SER A 82 -42.33 1.35 -14.75
N LYS A 83 -42.49 2.09 -13.64
CA LYS A 83 -42.33 3.56 -13.64
C LYS A 83 -40.84 3.92 -13.56
N THR A 84 -40.40 4.77 -14.47
CA THR A 84 -39.06 5.37 -14.45
C THR A 84 -39.14 6.79 -13.93
N VAL A 85 -38.31 7.13 -12.94
CA VAL A 85 -38.23 8.47 -12.35
C VAL A 85 -36.96 9.15 -12.84
N ASN A 86 -37.10 10.32 -13.45
CA ASN A 86 -35.98 11.15 -13.86
C ASN A 86 -35.53 12.03 -12.69
N VAL A 87 -34.36 11.73 -12.10
CA VAL A 87 -33.76 12.50 -11.01
C VAL A 87 -32.70 13.45 -11.57
N ALA A 88 -32.85 14.75 -11.37
CA ALA A 88 -31.84 15.74 -11.76
C ALA A 88 -31.10 16.27 -10.53
N VAL A 89 -29.85 15.84 -10.33
CA VAL A 89 -28.99 16.38 -9.28
C VAL A 89 -28.24 17.60 -9.81
N LYS A 90 -28.35 18.73 -9.12
CA LYS A 90 -27.60 19.96 -9.43
C LYS A 90 -26.40 20.05 -8.50
N LYS A 91 -25.18 20.04 -9.03
CA LYS A 91 -23.96 20.27 -8.26
C LYS A 91 -23.47 21.69 -8.48
N LYS A 92 -23.20 22.39 -7.37
CA LYS A 92 -22.51 23.68 -7.33
C LYS A 92 -21.01 23.41 -7.14
N ARG A 93 -20.17 23.83 -8.09
CA ARG A 93 -18.71 23.87 -7.92
C ARG A 93 -18.25 25.31 -8.04
N THR A 94 -17.74 25.86 -6.95
CA THR A 94 -17.15 27.20 -6.94
C THR A 94 -15.66 27.08 -7.24
N TYR A 95 -15.25 27.66 -8.36
CA TYR A 95 -13.85 27.75 -8.75
C TYR A 95 -13.34 29.15 -8.37
N VAL A 96 -12.19 29.19 -7.72
CA VAL A 96 -11.43 30.41 -7.46
C VAL A 96 -10.26 30.42 -8.44
N LYS A 97 -9.92 31.57 -9.01
CA LYS A 97 -8.71 31.70 -9.85
C LYS A 97 -7.50 31.37 -8.98
N ARG A 98 -6.87 30.22 -9.23
CA ARG A 98 -5.64 29.78 -8.56
C ARG A 98 -4.47 30.40 -9.30
N THR A 99 -3.51 30.90 -8.54
CA THR A 99 -2.26 31.41 -9.12
C THR A 99 -1.37 30.23 -9.50
N ASP A 100 -0.41 30.44 -10.40
CA ASP A 100 0.55 29.39 -10.78
C ASP A 100 1.33 28.84 -9.56
N ALA A 101 1.55 29.68 -8.55
CA ALA A 101 2.14 29.29 -7.26
C ALA A 101 1.27 28.31 -6.45
N ASP A 102 -0.05 28.48 -6.48
CA ASP A 102 -0.99 27.55 -5.82
C ASP A 102 -1.02 26.19 -6.53
N ASP A 103 -0.92 26.19 -7.86
CA ASP A 103 -0.89 24.96 -8.65
C ASP A 103 0.44 24.21 -8.48
N GLU A 104 1.57 24.91 -8.36
CA GLU A 104 2.86 24.31 -7.99
C GLU A 104 2.83 23.72 -6.57
N LEU A 105 2.29 24.44 -5.59
CA LEU A 105 2.12 23.93 -4.22
C LEU A 105 1.26 22.66 -4.21
N LYS A 106 0.18 22.64 -5.02
CA LYS A 106 -0.69 21.48 -5.13
C LYS A 106 0.02 20.28 -5.79
N ARG A 107 0.81 20.50 -6.83
CA ARG A 107 1.62 19.44 -7.45
C ARG A 107 2.65 18.87 -6.48
N GLN A 108 3.29 19.72 -5.67
CA GLN A 108 4.21 19.28 -4.63
C GLN A 108 3.49 18.44 -3.56
N GLN A 109 2.31 18.86 -3.12
CA GLN A 109 1.49 18.10 -2.18
C GLN A 109 1.02 16.75 -2.76
N GLU A 110 0.63 16.72 -4.04
CA GLU A 110 0.25 15.49 -4.73
C GLU A 110 1.44 14.52 -4.85
N MET A 111 2.63 15.00 -5.23
CA MET A 111 3.84 14.17 -5.23
C MET A 111 4.19 13.63 -3.84
N LEU A 112 4.09 14.46 -2.80
CA LEU A 112 4.34 14.01 -1.42
C LEU A 112 3.32 12.98 -0.95
N ALA A 113 2.05 13.13 -1.33
CA ALA A 113 1.01 12.17 -1.03
C ALA A 113 1.23 10.84 -1.77
N GLU A 114 1.64 10.90 -3.04
CA GLU A 114 1.94 9.72 -3.86
C GLU A 114 3.18 8.97 -3.34
N GLN A 115 4.22 9.68 -2.93
CA GLN A 115 5.40 9.08 -2.28
C GLN A 115 5.03 8.37 -0.98
N ARG A 116 4.20 8.99 -0.12
CA ARG A 116 3.72 8.35 1.12
C ARG A 116 2.88 7.12 0.85
N ALA A 117 2.01 7.16 -0.16
CA ALA A 117 1.20 6.00 -0.55
C ALA A 117 2.07 4.85 -1.08
N ALA A 118 3.11 5.15 -1.87
CA ALA A 118 4.05 4.14 -2.35
C ALA A 118 4.88 3.52 -1.20
N GLU A 119 5.34 4.34 -0.25
CA GLU A 119 6.06 3.86 0.94
C GLU A 119 5.17 2.97 1.82
N GLU A 120 3.92 3.35 2.03
CA GLU A 120 2.96 2.55 2.79
C GLU A 120 2.66 1.21 2.10
N GLN A 121 2.48 1.22 0.77
CA GLN A 121 2.30 -0.01 -0.01
C GLN A 121 3.53 -0.93 0.09
N ALA A 122 4.74 -0.39 -0.08
CA ALA A 122 5.97 -1.15 0.06
C ALA A 122 6.13 -1.75 1.47
N ARG A 123 5.72 -1.01 2.51
CA ARG A 123 5.72 -1.51 3.89
C ARG A 123 4.74 -2.67 4.08
N ILE A 124 3.53 -2.55 3.54
CA ILE A 124 2.50 -3.61 3.61
C ILE A 124 2.96 -4.86 2.85
N GLU A 125 3.57 -4.71 1.68
CA GLU A 125 4.09 -5.82 0.89
C GLU A 125 5.26 -6.53 1.60
N ALA A 126 6.19 -5.77 2.17
CA ALA A 126 7.30 -6.32 2.95
C ALA A 126 6.82 -7.07 4.20
N GLU A 127 5.79 -6.57 4.88
CA GLU A 127 5.18 -7.23 6.04
C GLU A 127 4.50 -8.55 5.63
N LYS A 128 3.73 -8.55 4.55
CA LYS A 128 3.11 -9.77 4.00
C LYS A 128 4.13 -10.82 3.60
N ALA A 129 5.21 -10.42 2.93
CA ALA A 129 6.28 -11.33 2.52
C ALA A 129 6.98 -11.98 3.74
N ARG A 130 7.19 -11.22 4.82
CA ARG A 130 7.74 -11.78 6.07
C ARG A 130 6.78 -12.75 6.75
N GLU A 131 5.49 -12.42 6.78
CA GLU A 131 4.48 -13.30 7.37
C GLU A 131 4.35 -14.61 6.57
N GLU A 132 4.37 -14.54 5.24
CA GLU A 132 4.32 -15.71 4.37
C GLU A 132 5.57 -16.59 4.53
N ALA A 133 6.77 -15.99 4.57
CA ALA A 133 8.01 -16.72 4.81
C ALA A 133 7.99 -17.43 6.17
N ALA A 134 7.53 -16.75 7.24
CA ALA A 134 7.40 -17.34 8.57
C ALA A 134 6.40 -18.50 8.61
N LYS A 135 5.27 -18.40 7.87
CA LYS A 135 4.29 -19.48 7.74
C LYS A 135 4.87 -20.69 7.03
N LEU A 136 5.59 -20.47 5.93
CA LEU A 136 6.24 -21.56 5.18
C LEU A 136 7.31 -22.27 6.02
N GLU A 137 8.13 -21.53 6.76
CA GLU A 137 9.14 -22.10 7.66
C GLU A 137 8.49 -22.91 8.79
N ALA A 138 7.43 -22.38 9.41
CA ALA A 138 6.68 -23.08 10.45
C ALA A 138 6.02 -24.37 9.92
N GLU A 139 5.46 -24.34 8.71
CA GLU A 139 4.86 -25.51 8.06
C GLU A 139 5.92 -26.58 7.74
N GLN A 140 7.08 -26.18 7.22
CA GLN A 140 8.20 -27.10 6.96
C GLN A 140 8.72 -27.72 8.25
N ALA A 141 8.91 -26.93 9.31
CA ALA A 141 9.34 -27.43 10.60
C ALA A 141 8.31 -28.40 11.23
N ALA A 142 7.01 -28.13 11.08
CA ALA A 142 5.95 -29.02 11.53
C ALA A 142 5.94 -30.34 10.76
N LYS A 143 6.08 -30.30 9.42
CA LYS A 143 6.18 -31.50 8.57
C LYS A 143 7.41 -32.34 8.93
N ALA A 144 8.57 -31.71 9.12
CA ALA A 144 9.80 -32.41 9.50
C ALA A 144 9.68 -33.10 10.86
N LYS A 145 9.05 -32.44 11.85
CA LYS A 145 8.77 -33.05 13.16
C LYS A 145 7.81 -34.24 13.06
N ALA A 146 6.72 -34.09 12.29
CA ALA A 146 5.75 -35.17 12.09
C ALA A 146 6.38 -36.39 11.39
N GLU A 147 7.22 -36.18 10.37
CA GLU A 147 7.91 -37.26 9.68
C GLU A 147 8.94 -37.97 10.59
N ALA A 148 9.66 -37.21 11.42
CA ALA A 148 10.59 -37.78 12.39
C ALA A 148 9.87 -38.62 13.46
N GLU A 149 8.72 -38.16 13.96
CA GLU A 149 7.89 -38.90 14.91
C GLU A 149 7.31 -40.17 14.28
N GLU A 150 6.83 -40.10 13.04
CA GLU A 150 6.31 -41.27 12.32
C GLU A 150 7.40 -42.33 12.08
N LYS A 151 8.60 -41.90 11.68
CA LYS A 151 9.77 -42.79 11.51
C LYS A 151 10.15 -43.46 12.83
N ALA A 152 10.22 -42.70 13.92
CA ALA A 152 10.53 -43.23 15.25
C ALA A 152 9.46 -44.23 15.72
N ARG A 153 8.17 -43.96 15.45
CA ARG A 153 7.07 -44.87 15.78
C ARG A 153 7.15 -46.17 14.99
N LYS A 154 7.41 -46.10 13.68
CA LYS A 154 7.59 -47.27 12.81
C LYS A 154 8.80 -48.12 13.23
N GLU A 155 9.91 -47.50 13.58
CA GLU A 155 11.11 -48.20 14.07
C GLU A 155 10.86 -48.89 15.42
N ALA A 156 10.22 -48.19 16.36
CA ALA A 156 9.83 -48.77 17.65
C ALA A 156 8.84 -49.94 17.49
N GLU A 157 7.91 -49.87 16.55
CA GLU A 157 6.98 -50.96 16.25
C GLU A 157 7.70 -52.16 15.63
N ARG A 158 8.61 -51.94 14.66
CA ARG A 158 9.46 -53.01 14.11
C ARG A 158 10.30 -53.71 15.17
N LEU A 159 10.93 -52.95 16.07
CA LEU A 159 11.75 -53.51 17.14
C LEU A 159 10.91 -54.35 18.13
N LYS A 160 9.67 -53.93 18.41
CA LYS A 160 8.73 -54.72 19.23
C LYS A 160 8.34 -56.02 18.53
N GLN A 161 7.97 -55.95 17.24
CA GLN A 161 7.61 -57.15 16.46
C GLN A 161 8.78 -58.14 16.36
N GLU A 162 10.01 -57.67 16.19
CA GLU A 162 11.21 -58.52 16.16
C GLU A 162 11.47 -59.18 17.51
N ARG A 163 11.30 -58.46 18.63
CA ARG A 163 11.41 -59.04 19.98
C ARG A 163 10.34 -60.08 20.25
N GLU A 164 9.07 -59.80 19.89
CA GLU A 164 7.97 -60.76 20.05
C GLU A 164 8.15 -62.00 19.16
N ALA A 165 8.69 -61.84 17.94
CA ALA A 165 9.00 -62.96 17.06
C ALA A 165 10.16 -63.81 17.60
N ALA A 166 11.22 -63.18 18.13
CA ALA A 166 12.34 -63.88 18.77
C ALA A 166 11.89 -64.63 20.03
N GLU A 167 11.01 -64.05 20.84
CA GLU A 167 10.45 -64.69 22.04
C GLU A 167 9.56 -65.89 21.67
N ARG A 168 8.73 -65.79 20.62
CA ARG A 168 7.94 -66.92 20.09
C ARG A 168 8.81 -68.03 19.51
N ALA A 169 9.91 -67.70 18.83
CA ALA A 169 10.84 -68.68 18.29
C ALA A 169 11.63 -69.41 19.41
N ALA A 170 11.99 -68.70 20.48
CA ALA A 170 12.58 -69.31 21.67
C ALA A 170 11.61 -70.27 22.37
N GLN A 171 10.33 -69.90 22.50
CA GLN A 171 9.30 -70.78 23.08
C GLN A 171 8.98 -72.04 22.24
N GLN A 172 9.28 -72.04 20.93
CA GLN A 172 9.07 -73.20 20.04
C GLN A 172 10.28 -74.15 19.95
N THR A 173 11.44 -73.80 20.50
CA THR A 173 12.67 -74.61 20.44
C THR A 173 12.98 -75.37 21.74
N GLU A 174 12.11 -75.32 22.74
CA GLU A 174 12.14 -76.26 23.87
C GLU A 174 11.66 -77.64 23.38
N PRO A 175 12.54 -78.67 23.29
CA PRO A 175 12.07 -80.01 22.98
C PRO A 175 11.24 -80.51 24.15
N ASN A 176 10.04 -81.03 23.85
CA ASN A 176 9.33 -81.92 24.75
C ASN A 176 10.24 -83.12 25.05
N ASP A 177 10.96 -83.06 26.16
CA ASP A 177 11.44 -84.26 26.82
C ASP A 177 10.66 -84.48 28.11
N SER A 178 10.40 -85.75 28.29
CA SER A 178 9.37 -86.40 29.07
C SER A 178 9.55 -86.32 30.59
N ASP A 179 8.40 -86.38 31.27
CA ASP A 179 8.10 -87.27 32.40
C ASP A 179 8.88 -87.13 33.73
N MET A 180 8.07 -87.30 34.78
CA MET A 180 8.41 -87.59 36.18
C MET A 180 8.88 -86.46 37.11
N GLY A 181 8.14 -86.36 38.21
CA GLY A 181 8.76 -86.48 39.52
C GLY A 181 8.63 -85.26 40.41
N ALA A 182 7.61 -85.33 41.28
CA ALA A 182 7.56 -84.51 42.47
C ALA A 182 8.76 -84.75 43.40
N ASP A 183 9.13 -83.66 44.08
CA ASP A 183 9.51 -83.59 45.50
C ASP A 183 10.98 -83.21 45.83
N LYS A 184 11.07 -82.27 46.80
CA LYS A 184 12.21 -81.88 47.66
C LYS A 184 13.39 -81.11 47.05
N LEU A 185 14.06 -80.16 47.71
CA LEU A 185 13.96 -79.47 49.01
C LEU A 185 15.19 -78.53 49.06
N VAL A 186 15.03 -77.25 49.45
CA VAL A 186 15.98 -76.42 50.24
C VAL A 186 17.36 -76.12 49.59
N ASP A 187 17.89 -74.90 49.51
CA ASP A 187 18.13 -73.96 50.60
C ASP A 187 18.53 -72.53 50.12
N ASN A 188 18.20 -71.56 50.97
CA ASN A 188 18.95 -70.33 51.33
C ASN A 188 19.44 -69.32 50.27
N SER A 189 18.92 -68.08 50.36
CA SER A 189 19.54 -67.07 51.24
C SER A 189 18.96 -65.66 51.07
N LYS A 190 18.52 -65.10 52.20
CA LYS A 190 18.69 -63.71 52.68
C LYS A 190 18.16 -62.57 51.78
N GLU A 191 17.03 -61.98 52.13
CA GLU A 191 16.94 -60.80 53.01
C GLU A 191 17.82 -59.62 52.59
N THR A 192 17.20 -58.49 52.22
CA THR A 192 17.19 -57.20 52.96
C THR A 192 16.61 -56.11 52.04
N LYS A 193 15.53 -55.43 52.46
CA LYS A 193 15.53 -54.04 52.98
C LYS A 193 16.32 -53.07 52.06
N THR A 194 15.84 -51.91 51.61
CA THR A 194 14.81 -51.02 52.12
C THR A 194 14.67 -49.86 51.13
N ASN A 195 13.44 -49.38 50.99
CA ASN A 195 13.10 -48.06 50.47
C ASN A 195 13.59 -46.94 51.42
N ARG A 196 14.25 -45.90 50.91
CA ARG A 196 14.28 -44.51 51.44
C ARG A 196 15.06 -43.61 50.47
N LYS A 197 14.43 -42.75 49.67
CA LYS A 197 14.03 -41.36 49.98
C LYS A 197 15.10 -40.62 50.81
N VAL A 198 15.72 -39.58 50.25
CA VAL A 198 15.85 -38.20 50.79
C VAL A 198 16.68 -37.38 49.79
N SER A 199 16.23 -36.14 49.62
CA SER A 199 16.60 -35.12 48.64
C SER A 199 17.88 -34.32 49.03
N PRO A 200 18.09 -33.04 48.63
CA PRO A 200 19.17 -32.57 47.76
C PRO A 200 20.17 -31.60 48.45
N ALA A 201 21.26 -31.22 47.78
CA ALA A 201 22.09 -30.01 48.03
C ALA A 201 23.16 -29.92 46.92
N ALA A 202 23.21 -28.87 46.08
CA ALA A 202 23.74 -27.51 46.31
C ALA A 202 25.27 -27.39 46.11
N GLY A 203 25.68 -26.33 45.38
CA GLY A 203 27.07 -25.94 45.14
C GLY A 203 27.24 -25.34 43.72
N GLU A 204 26.80 -24.09 43.47
CA GLU A 204 27.63 -22.86 43.40
C GLU A 204 28.50 -22.79 42.12
N GLY A 205 28.58 -21.73 41.31
CA GLY A 205 28.23 -20.31 41.45
C GLY A 205 29.30 -19.48 40.70
N LYS A 206 28.88 -18.55 39.84
CA LYS A 206 29.58 -17.32 39.35
C LYS A 206 28.85 -16.81 38.09
N SER A 207 27.92 -15.86 38.18
CA SER A 207 28.10 -14.39 38.22
C SER A 207 28.61 -13.78 36.90
N ASN A 208 27.70 -13.20 36.10
CA ASN A 208 27.69 -11.74 35.87
C ASN A 208 26.38 -11.30 35.19
N SER A 209 25.77 -10.24 35.75
CA SER A 209 24.52 -9.61 35.31
C SER A 209 24.80 -8.33 34.48
N PRO A 210 23.77 -7.75 33.83
CA PRO A 210 23.92 -6.82 32.70
C PRO A 210 23.82 -5.32 33.08
N ALA A 211 24.19 -4.47 32.12
CA ALA A 211 23.68 -3.11 31.92
C ALA A 211 23.59 -2.85 30.40
#